data_AF-A0A4P9XAH2-F1
#
_entry.id   AF-A0A4P9XAH2-F1
#
_cell.length_a   1.000
_cell.length_b   1.000
_cell.length_c   1.000
_cell.angle_alpha   90.00
_cell.angle_beta   90.00
_cell.angle_gamma   90.00
#
_symmetry.space_group_name_H-M   'P 1'
#
loop_
_entity.id
_entity.type
_entity.pdbx_description
1 polymer ?
#
loop_
_entity_poly.entity_id
_entity_poly.type
_entity_poly.pdbx_seq_one_letter_code
_entity_poly.pdbx_strand_id
1 'polypeptide(L)'
;KEHTGRKLPCPYTACDKTFFSESSLKTHLLIHSGDKPYQCSEPGCTFRCNQVGNLRAHVKTHRQIKSWGCPFCDMQSGSKRSMAVHIRIHTRDRPYACSYCKQTFNTPGNRRRHE
;
A
#
# COMPACT_ATOMS: atom_id res chain seq x y z
N LYS A 1 13.56 -33.91 3.61
CA LYS A 1 14.65 -33.61 4.57
C LYS A 1 13.99 -33.37 5.92
N GLU A 2 13.92 -34.42 6.74
CA GLU A 2 13.41 -34.29 8.11
C GLU A 2 14.44 -33.51 8.94
N HIS A 3 14.03 -32.39 9.51
CA HIS A 3 14.86 -31.65 10.44
C HIS A 3 14.77 -32.31 11.82
N THR A 4 15.68 -33.24 12.09
CA THR A 4 15.95 -33.85 13.42
C THR A 4 16.63 -32.87 14.39
N GLY A 5 16.35 -31.56 14.26
CA GLY A 5 16.89 -30.52 15.13
C GLY A 5 16.03 -30.31 16.37
N ARG A 6 16.67 -30.19 17.54
CA ARG A 6 16.01 -29.83 18.81
C ARG A 6 15.17 -28.57 18.60
N LYS A 7 13.84 -28.69 18.79
CA LYS A 7 12.92 -27.55 18.74
C LYS A 7 13.09 -26.73 20.03
N LEU A 8 13.19 -25.42 19.87
CA LEU A 8 13.26 -24.44 20.96
C LEU A 8 11.84 -23.97 21.30
N PRO A 9 11.34 -24.25 22.51
CA PRO A 9 10.01 -23.80 22.92
C PRO A 9 9.99 -22.31 23.27
N CYS A 10 8.83 -21.70 23.10
CA CYS A 10 8.56 -20.39 23.69
C CYS A 10 8.59 -20.49 25.23
N PRO A 11 9.23 -19.56 25.95
CA PRO A 11 9.27 -19.55 27.42
C PRO A 11 7.96 -19.10 28.07
N TYR A 12 7.00 -18.55 27.31
CA TYR A 12 5.71 -18.14 27.84
C TYR A 12 4.77 -19.33 27.98
N THR A 13 4.30 -19.59 29.19
CA THR A 13 3.43 -20.74 29.52
C THR A 13 2.09 -20.72 28.78
N ALA A 14 1.63 -19.55 28.33
CA ALA A 14 0.43 -19.41 27.50
C ALA A 14 0.70 -19.55 25.99
N CYS A 15 1.90 -19.97 25.57
CA CYS A 15 2.30 -20.06 24.15
C CYS A 15 3.02 -21.38 23.84
N ASP A 16 2.33 -22.29 23.14
CA ASP A 16 2.87 -23.62 22.79
C ASP A 16 3.75 -23.63 21.52
N LYS A 17 4.20 -22.47 21.06
CA LYS A 17 4.97 -22.37 19.82
C LYS A 17 6.40 -22.86 20.01
N THR A 18 6.89 -23.61 19.03
CA THR A 18 8.26 -24.13 19.01
C THR A 18 8.96 -23.76 17.70
N PHE A 19 10.27 -23.57 17.74
CA PHE A 19 11.06 -23.02 16.65
C PHE A 19 12.32 -23.84 16.40
N PHE A 20 12.76 -23.91 15.15
CA PHE A 20 13.98 -24.65 14.78
C PHE A 20 15.24 -23.78 14.79
N SER A 21 15.13 -22.48 15.05
CA SER A 21 16.27 -21.57 15.15
C SER A 21 16.07 -20.55 16.27
N GLU A 22 17.18 -20.15 16.90
CA GLU A 22 17.16 -19.08 17.90
C GLU A 22 16.69 -17.76 17.31
N SER A 23 17.04 -17.45 16.06
CA SER A 23 16.62 -16.23 15.38
C SER A 23 15.09 -16.18 15.27
N SER A 24 14.45 -17.30 14.87
CA SER A 24 12.99 -17.38 14.79
C SER A 24 12.33 -17.25 16.16
N LEU A 25 12.89 -17.87 17.21
CA LEU A 25 12.40 -17.71 18.57
C LEU A 25 12.53 -16.25 19.05
N LYS A 26 13.70 -15.63 18.89
CA LYS A 26 13.92 -14.21 19.26
C LYS A 26 12.93 -13.27 18.57
N THR A 27 12.70 -13.45 17.27
CA THR A 27 11.69 -12.68 16.54
C THR A 27 10.27 -12.94 17.04
N HIS A 28 9.95 -14.17 17.43
CA HIS A 28 8.65 -14.50 18.02
C HIS A 28 8.43 -13.83 19.38
N LEU A 29 9.46 -13.76 20.23
CA LEU A 29 9.36 -13.13 21.55
C LEU A 29 8.94 -11.65 21.50
N LEU A 30 9.25 -10.95 20.40
CA LEU A 30 8.80 -9.57 20.16
C LEU A 30 7.27 -9.43 20.13
N ILE A 31 6.53 -10.52 19.86
CA ILE A 31 5.06 -10.52 19.94
C ILE A 31 4.61 -10.40 21.40
N HIS A 32 5.35 -11.00 22.34
CA HIS A 32 5.02 -10.99 23.75
C HIS A 32 5.47 -9.69 24.44
N SER A 33 6.62 -9.13 24.06
CA SER A 33 7.05 -7.82 24.59
C SER A 33 6.30 -6.65 23.94
N GLY A 34 5.70 -6.87 22.77
CA GLY A 34 5.09 -5.81 21.96
C GLY A 34 6.11 -4.96 21.20
N ASP A 35 7.41 -5.30 21.28
CA ASP A 35 8.47 -4.57 20.61
C ASP A 35 8.34 -4.64 19.09
N LYS A 36 8.50 -3.48 18.46
CA LYS A 36 8.49 -3.31 17.01
C LYS A 36 9.78 -2.61 16.57
N PRO A 37 10.91 -3.36 16.52
CA PRO A 37 12.22 -2.80 16.23
C PRO A 37 12.36 -2.30 14.79
N TYR A 38 11.57 -2.84 13.86
CA TYR A 38 11.64 -2.45 12.45
C TYR A 38 10.69 -1.28 12.19
N GLN A 39 11.24 -0.14 11.77
CA GLN A 39 10.50 1.09 11.47
C GLN A 39 10.67 1.46 9.98
N CYS A 40 9.61 2.00 9.37
CA CYS A 40 9.71 2.59 8.04
C CYS A 40 10.47 3.92 8.07
N SER A 41 11.41 4.09 7.15
CA SER A 41 12.23 5.30 7.02
C SER A 41 11.61 6.38 6.13
N GLU A 42 10.41 6.15 5.59
CA GLU A 42 9.74 7.11 4.73
C GLU A 42 9.21 8.31 5.54
N PRO A 43 9.41 9.56 5.07
CA PRO A 43 8.93 10.75 5.77
C PRO A 43 7.42 10.70 6.04
N GLY A 44 7.02 11.00 7.27
CA GLY A 44 5.62 10.98 7.70
C GLY A 44 5.00 9.59 7.87
N CYS A 45 5.77 8.51 7.65
CA CYS A 45 5.30 7.15 7.91
C CYS A 45 5.62 6.71 9.34
N THR A 46 4.60 6.29 10.09
CA THR A 46 4.74 5.79 11.46
C THR A 46 4.73 4.26 11.56
N PHE A 47 4.83 3.56 10.42
CA PHE A 47 4.76 2.09 10.40
C PHE A 47 5.92 1.46 11.15
N ARG A 48 5.58 0.50 12.03
CA ARG A 48 6.55 -0.33 12.76
C ARG A 48 6.07 -1.78 12.80
N CYS A 49 7.01 -2.73 12.74
CA CYS A 49 6.72 -4.16 12.84
C CYS A 49 7.83 -4.93 13.57
N ASN A 50 7.53 -6.19 13.88
CA ASN A 50 8.45 -7.12 14.53
C ASN A 50 9.17 -8.07 13.57
N GLN A 51 8.88 -8.00 12.26
CA GLN A 51 9.52 -8.83 11.25
C GLN A 51 10.05 -7.99 10.07
N VAL A 52 11.29 -8.27 9.65
CA VAL A 52 11.92 -7.60 8.51
C VAL A 52 11.18 -7.86 7.18
N GLY A 53 10.57 -9.04 7.01
CA GLY A 53 9.77 -9.37 5.83
C GLY A 53 8.55 -8.46 5.68
N ASN A 54 7.88 -8.16 6.79
CA ASN A 54 6.73 -7.25 6.83
C ASN A 54 7.15 -5.82 6.49
N LEU A 55 8.30 -5.35 7.00
CA LEU A 55 8.86 -4.05 6.62
C LEU A 55 9.17 -3.99 5.12
N ARG A 56 9.80 -5.02 4.55
CA ARG A 56 10.08 -5.07 3.10
C ARG A 56 8.81 -5.05 2.26
N ALA A 57 7.77 -5.77 2.67
CA ALA A 57 6.48 -5.76 1.99
C ALA A 57 5.81 -4.38 2.08
N HIS A 58 5.86 -3.76 3.26
CA HIS A 58 5.37 -2.40 3.48
C HIS A 58 6.11 -1.36 2.64
N VAL A 59 7.45 -1.37 2.58
CA VAL A 59 8.20 -0.39 1.77
C VAL A 59 7.84 -0.45 0.29
N LYS A 60 7.40 -1.60 -0.22
CA LYS A 60 6.89 -1.69 -1.59
C LYS A 60 5.60 -0.89 -1.80
N THR A 61 4.78 -0.66 -0.77
CA THR A 61 3.57 0.17 -0.90
C THR A 61 3.93 1.62 -1.16
N HIS A 62 5.03 2.14 -0.58
CA HIS A 62 5.53 3.47 -0.89
C HIS A 62 5.97 3.61 -2.35
N ARG A 63 6.66 2.58 -2.89
CA ARG A 63 7.00 2.53 -4.33
C ARG A 63 5.77 2.41 -5.24
N GLN A 64 4.63 1.92 -4.72
CA GLN A 64 3.37 1.84 -5.45
C GLN A 64 2.49 3.08 -5.30
N ILE A 65 2.80 4.01 -4.40
CA ILE A 65 2.34 5.40 -4.50
C ILE A 65 3.23 6.08 -5.55
N LYS A 66 3.22 5.57 -6.77
CA LYS A 66 3.69 6.34 -7.92
C LYS A 66 2.60 7.37 -8.17
N SER A 67 2.67 8.48 -7.46
CA SER A 67 1.79 9.60 -7.72
C SER A 67 2.06 10.08 -9.13
N TRP A 68 0.99 10.20 -9.91
CA TRP A 68 1.02 10.84 -11.20
C TRP A 68 0.74 12.31 -10.94
N GLY A 69 1.73 13.17 -11.15
CA GLY A 69 1.59 14.62 -11.01
C GLY A 69 0.94 15.23 -12.25
N CYS A 70 0.14 16.27 -12.03
CA CYS A 70 -0.37 17.09 -13.12
C CYS A 70 0.73 18.05 -13.61
N PRO A 71 0.95 18.21 -14.91
CA PRO A 71 1.95 19.17 -15.42
C PRO A 71 1.48 20.63 -15.36
N PHE A 72 0.20 20.88 -15.02
CA PHE A 72 -0.40 22.21 -15.02
C PHE A 72 -0.76 22.73 -13.62
N CYS A 73 -0.68 21.89 -12.59
CA CYS A 73 -0.96 22.27 -11.20
C CYS A 73 -0.37 21.25 -10.21
N ASP A 74 -0.42 21.56 -8.91
CA ASP A 74 0.16 20.71 -7.86
C ASP A 74 -0.67 19.45 -7.52
N MET A 75 -1.72 19.17 -8.30
CA MET A 75 -2.58 18.00 -8.08
C MET A 75 -1.82 16.70 -8.38
N GLN A 76 -1.92 15.75 -7.47
CA GLN A 76 -1.36 14.41 -7.62
C GLN A 76 -2.46 13.35 -7.57
N SER A 77 -2.28 12.25 -8.30
CA SER A 77 -3.21 11.12 -8.28
C SER A 77 -2.50 9.81 -8.07
N GLY A 78 -3.10 8.91 -7.28
CA GLY A 78 -2.61 7.54 -7.10
C GLY A 78 -2.80 6.64 -8.34
N SER A 79 -3.48 7.11 -9.40
CA SER A 79 -3.67 6.32 -10.62
C SER A 79 -3.44 7.13 -11.90
N LYS A 80 -2.81 6.50 -12.90
CA LYS A 80 -2.55 7.10 -14.23
C LYS A 80 -3.85 7.48 -14.93
N ARG A 81 -4.89 6.63 -14.82
CA ARG A 81 -6.20 6.86 -15.44
C ARG A 81 -6.88 8.10 -14.86
N SER A 82 -6.88 8.23 -13.54
CA SER A 82 -7.44 9.40 -12.86
C SER A 82 -6.68 10.68 -13.24
N MET A 83 -5.35 10.62 -13.35
CA MET A 83 -4.56 11.77 -13.81
C MET A 83 -4.83 12.13 -15.28
N ALA A 84 -4.97 11.14 -16.17
CA ALA A 84 -5.32 11.41 -17.57
C ALA A 84 -6.69 12.10 -17.71
N VAL A 85 -7.67 11.69 -16.89
CA VAL A 85 -8.98 12.36 -16.83
C VAL A 85 -8.86 13.77 -16.26
N HIS A 86 -8.05 13.97 -15.21
CA HIS A 86 -7.81 15.28 -14.61
C HIS A 86 -7.20 16.26 -15.63
N ILE A 87 -6.23 15.83 -16.42
CA ILE A 87 -5.57 16.66 -17.44
C ILE A 87 -6.57 17.26 -18.44
N ARG A 88 -7.68 16.56 -18.72
CA ARG A 88 -8.75 17.05 -19.60
C ARG A 88 -9.42 18.33 -19.11
N ILE A 89 -9.34 18.63 -17.81
CA ILE A 89 -9.85 19.89 -17.25
C ILE A 89 -9.02 21.07 -17.77
N HIS A 90 -7.70 20.89 -17.85
CA HIS A 90 -6.76 21.91 -18.32
C HIS A 90 -6.80 22.06 -19.84
N THR A 91 -6.82 20.95 -20.58
CA THR A 91 -6.88 20.98 -22.05
C THR A 91 -8.28 21.26 -22.61
N ARG A 92 -9.29 21.35 -21.74
CA ARG A 92 -10.71 21.45 -22.10
C ARG A 92 -11.21 20.31 -22.99
N ASP A 93 -10.51 19.17 -22.99
CA ASP A 93 -10.90 17.97 -23.74
C ASP A 93 -12.18 17.35 -23.13
N ARG A 94 -13.21 17.18 -23.97
CA ARG A 94 -14.52 16.68 -23.57
C ARG A 94 -15.03 15.66 -24.60
N PRO A 95 -14.45 14.46 -24.64
CA PRO A 95 -14.69 13.49 -25.71
C PRO A 95 -16.06 12.80 -25.60
N TYR A 96 -16.80 12.98 -24.50
CA TYR A 96 -18.08 12.32 -24.29
C TYR A 96 -19.23 13.29 -24.54
N ALA A 97 -19.83 13.24 -25.72
CA ALA A 97 -21.04 13.99 -26.06
C ALA A 97 -22.30 13.27 -25.55
N CYS A 98 -23.29 14.04 -25.09
CA CYS A 98 -24.63 13.55 -24.80
C CYS A 98 -25.36 13.15 -26.09
N SER A 99 -26.15 12.08 -26.03
CA SER A 99 -26.91 11.60 -27.19
C SER A 99 -28.14 12.47 -27.50
N TYR A 100 -28.67 13.18 -26.50
CA TYR A 100 -29.92 13.95 -26.61
C TYR A 100 -29.70 15.47 -26.69
N CYS A 101 -28.49 15.96 -26.40
CA CYS A 101 -28.20 17.38 -26.42
C CYS A 101 -26.73 17.66 -26.82
N LYS A 102 -26.38 18.93 -27.04
CA LYS A 102 -25.03 19.34 -27.46
C LYS A 102 -24.01 19.40 -26.30
N GLN A 103 -24.35 18.96 -25.09
CA GLN A 103 -23.43 19.00 -23.96
C GLN A 103 -22.35 17.92 -24.05
N THR A 104 -21.12 18.29 -23.69
CA THR A 104 -19.96 17.39 -23.68
C THR A 104 -19.31 17.33 -22.30
N PHE A 105 -18.76 16.16 -21.97
CA PHE A 105 -18.23 15.80 -20.66
C PHE A 105 -16.80 15.24 -20.77
N ASN A 106 -16.03 15.39 -19.69
CA ASN A 106 -14.65 14.89 -19.57
C ASN A 106 -14.57 13.43 -19.06
N THR A 107 -15.67 12.89 -18.53
CA THR A 107 -15.80 11.49 -18.09
C THR A 107 -17.11 10.86 -18.58
N PRO A 108 -17.12 9.55 -18.81
CA PRO A 108 -18.34 8.85 -19.23
C PRO A 108 -19.36 8.75 -18.10
N GLY A 109 -18.92 8.68 -16.83
CA GLY A 109 -19.81 8.66 -15.67
C GLY A 109 -20.61 9.95 -15.52
N ASN A 110 -19.99 11.11 -15.77
CA ASN A 110 -20.70 12.39 -15.76
C ASN A 110 -21.71 12.49 -16.91
N ARG A 111 -21.36 12.04 -18.12
CA ARG A 111 -22.31 11.96 -19.24
C ARG A 111 -23.49 11.07 -18.91
N ARG A 112 -23.25 9.84 -18.43
CA ARG A 112 -24.30 8.86 -18.10
C ARG A 112 -25.28 9.36 -17.03
N ARG A 113 -24.80 10.17 -16.08
CA ARG A 113 -25.66 10.77 -15.06
C ARG A 113 -26.50 11.94 -15.60
N HIS A 114 -26.01 12.57 -16.67
CA HIS A 114 -26.72 13.67 -17.34
C HIS A 114 -27.76 13.17 -18.35
N GLU A 115 -27.46 12.07 -19.05
CA GLU A 115 -28.41 11.34 -19.92
C GLU A 115 -29.60 10.80 -19.13
#